data_AF-A0A315UYS6-F1
#
_entry.id   AF-A0A315UYS6-F1
#
_cell.length_a   1.000
_cell.length_b   1.000
_cell.length_c   1.000
_cell.angle_alpha   90.00
_cell.angle_beta   90.00
_cell.angle_gamma   90.00
#
_symmetry.space_group_name_H-M   'P 1'
#
loop_
_entity.id
_entity.type
_entity.pdbx_description
1 polymer ?
#
loop_
_entity_poly.entity_id
_entity_poly.type
_entity_poly.pdbx_seq_one_letter_code
_entity_poly.pdbx_strand_id
1 'polypeptide(L)'
;MPSSVRVCGSYTDMNAGTPAEALMDFTGGIHMCIQLSDPPPDLWRLMSRAGNYGALLSCSTPQGESSSLTLSPNGLVEGHAYTVTGVIQMMSRGKPVKMLRLWNPWGKGEWNGDWSDRSSLWQTVNSQDREKCLSVADDGEFWMTLEDFSKFFTDLDICGLNPNFLDEDSSSRWTTSVAEGRWVAGTTAGGCMNYKDSFWTNPQYRVKLCGEKAEKNILVSLMQKSDKRNRHLVQNLHIGFSIFEHRAHRGKFTASFFSSQQPVAQTKTFMNAREVMELLTLKPGEYMIVPSTFHPNETASFLLTILCKTETRCYENSGERSPEPVPEVPDHIITDHVWLTRHCLNSNMADVMKVKNRPEDENKNAFFRQHSDKYEEMDAEQLQRILNEKLLKGDLKSGGFSIDACRSMVALMDTSVTGRLNSSEFIRLWNKVVIYKVTTSTLALSCCTAFQKYSNPVPVPHTSVFYRRVTFVGQDIFFQTDVSRTGTLSLTELRNAVVASGTPGSGEPPGMRVSDDTLNLMALRYGASSGHMTLESFISLILRLDCMFKIFRQLSDGKTMSLQESEVKTSASLL
;
A
#
# COMPACT_ATOMS: atom_id res chain seq x y z
N MET A 1 1.71 8.38 28.37
CA MET A 1 0.99 9.67 28.22
C MET A 1 1.79 10.73 27.44
N PRO A 2 3.09 11.03 27.68
CA PRO A 2 3.79 12.10 26.95
C PRO A 2 4.01 11.83 25.44
N SER A 3 3.90 10.58 25.00
CA SER A 3 4.18 10.17 23.62
C SER A 3 3.06 10.53 22.64
N SER A 4 1.79 10.36 23.01
CA SER A 4 0.64 10.62 22.11
C SER A 4 0.49 12.10 21.78
N VAL A 5 0.65 12.99 22.78
CA VAL A 5 0.62 14.45 22.60
C VAL A 5 1.69 14.90 21.60
N ARG A 6 2.91 14.35 21.70
CA ARG A 6 4.02 14.66 20.80
C ARG A 6 3.75 14.22 19.36
N VAL A 7 3.05 13.10 19.17
CA VAL A 7 2.64 12.61 17.85
C VAL A 7 1.52 13.48 17.26
N CYS A 8 0.60 13.98 18.09
CA CYS A 8 -0.51 14.83 17.64
C CYS A 8 -0.12 16.31 17.41
N GLY A 9 1.06 16.71 17.89
CA GLY A 9 1.60 18.07 17.81
C GLY A 9 1.67 18.75 19.18
N SER A 10 0.52 18.95 19.80
CA SER A 10 0.37 19.68 21.08
C SER A 10 -0.87 19.24 21.86
N TYR A 11 -1.03 19.72 23.11
CA TYR A 11 -2.23 19.47 23.90
C TYR A 11 -3.49 20.08 23.29
N THR A 12 -3.37 21.25 22.65
CA THR A 12 -4.49 21.88 21.93
C THR A 12 -4.96 21.04 20.75
N ASP A 13 -4.07 20.25 20.16
CA ASP A 13 -4.39 19.36 19.02
C ASP A 13 -5.16 18.11 19.44
N MET A 14 -5.24 17.83 20.74
CA MET A 14 -6.09 16.76 21.28
C MET A 14 -7.51 17.23 21.62
N ASN A 15 -7.75 18.55 21.64
CA ASN A 15 -9.07 19.09 21.95
C ASN A 15 -10.00 18.77 20.77
N ALA A 16 -11.08 18.02 21.02
CA ALA A 16 -12.05 17.49 20.03
C ALA A 16 -11.65 16.21 19.26
N GLY A 17 -10.78 15.35 19.79
CA GLY A 17 -10.65 13.97 19.29
C GLY A 17 -11.87 13.10 19.64
N THR A 18 -12.20 12.11 18.82
CA THR A 18 -13.28 11.14 19.11
C THR A 18 -12.75 9.91 19.86
N PRO A 19 -13.56 9.23 20.68
CA PRO A 19 -13.15 7.98 21.32
C PRO A 19 -12.70 6.91 20.34
N ALA A 20 -13.40 6.78 19.20
CA ALA A 20 -13.00 5.93 18.07
C ALA A 20 -11.52 6.11 17.67
N GLU A 21 -11.07 7.35 17.44
CA GLU A 21 -9.68 7.64 17.06
C GLU A 21 -8.68 7.24 18.14
N ALA A 22 -9.00 7.55 19.40
CA ALA A 22 -8.14 7.23 20.53
C ALA A 22 -8.00 5.71 20.72
N LEU A 23 -9.11 4.98 20.62
CA LEU A 23 -9.12 3.51 20.72
C LEU A 23 -8.20 2.88 19.66
N MET A 24 -8.28 3.36 18.42
CA MET A 24 -7.43 2.87 17.35
C MET A 24 -5.96 3.25 17.54
N ASP A 25 -5.67 4.50 17.88
CA ASP A 25 -4.29 4.98 18.04
C ASP A 25 -3.57 4.28 19.21
N PHE A 26 -4.31 3.87 20.27
CA PHE A 26 -3.72 3.20 21.43
C PHE A 26 -3.65 1.68 21.31
N THR A 27 -4.57 1.05 20.58
CA THR A 27 -4.64 -0.41 20.52
C THR A 27 -4.16 -1.00 19.20
N GLY A 28 -4.24 -0.24 18.10
CA GLY A 28 -4.15 -0.80 16.74
C GLY A 28 -5.21 -1.88 16.45
N GLY A 29 -6.23 -1.97 17.31
CA GLY A 29 -7.26 -2.99 17.26
C GLY A 29 -8.35 -2.67 16.24
N ILE A 30 -9.23 -3.64 16.03
CA ILE A 30 -10.37 -3.52 15.15
C ILE A 30 -11.43 -2.71 15.86
N HIS A 31 -11.75 -1.56 15.30
CA HIS A 31 -12.80 -0.67 15.75
C HIS A 31 -14.11 -0.96 15.01
N MET A 32 -15.24 -0.72 15.69
CA MET A 32 -16.60 -0.75 15.18
C MET A 32 -17.41 0.38 15.83
N CYS A 33 -18.01 1.25 15.02
CA CYS A 33 -18.95 2.26 15.50
C CYS A 33 -20.39 1.87 15.13
N ILE A 34 -21.28 1.91 16.12
CA ILE A 34 -22.71 1.63 15.96
C ILE A 34 -23.48 2.89 16.32
N GLN A 35 -24.29 3.39 15.38
CA GLN A 35 -25.24 4.46 15.65
C GLN A 35 -26.46 3.88 16.38
N LEU A 36 -26.75 4.39 17.57
CA LEU A 36 -27.84 3.89 18.43
C LEU A 36 -29.22 4.37 17.98
N SER A 37 -29.29 5.28 17.00
CA SER A 37 -30.52 5.68 16.32
C SER A 37 -31.08 4.59 15.39
N ASP A 38 -30.23 3.67 14.91
CA ASP A 38 -30.61 2.50 14.11
C ASP A 38 -29.72 1.30 14.49
N PRO A 39 -29.87 0.76 15.71
CA PRO A 39 -28.99 -0.28 16.22
C PRO A 39 -29.29 -1.63 15.55
N PRO A 40 -28.28 -2.50 15.39
CA PRO A 40 -28.50 -3.83 14.82
C PRO A 40 -29.41 -4.67 15.75
N PRO A 41 -30.28 -5.54 15.21
CA PRO A 41 -31.20 -6.37 16.01
C PRO A 41 -30.49 -7.26 17.06
N ASP A 42 -29.23 -7.62 16.79
CA ASP A 42 -28.36 -8.43 17.64
C ASP A 42 -27.43 -7.62 18.57
N LEU A 43 -27.68 -6.31 18.77
CA LEU A 43 -26.81 -5.41 19.56
C LEU A 43 -26.43 -5.99 20.93
N TRP A 44 -27.40 -6.52 21.68
CA TRP A 44 -27.13 -7.13 22.99
C TRP A 44 -26.11 -8.27 22.93
N ARG A 45 -26.25 -9.17 21.93
CA ARG A 45 -25.35 -10.31 21.75
C ARG A 45 -23.97 -9.82 21.36
N LEU A 46 -23.88 -8.82 20.49
CA LEU A 46 -22.61 -8.20 20.09
C LEU A 46 -21.89 -7.56 21.28
N MET A 47 -22.58 -6.76 22.10
CA MET A 47 -22.00 -6.15 23.30
C MET A 47 -21.54 -7.21 24.31
N SER A 48 -22.35 -8.26 24.51
CA SER A 48 -22.00 -9.37 25.40
C SER A 48 -20.74 -10.10 24.93
N ARG A 49 -20.62 -10.37 23.62
CA ARG A 49 -19.41 -10.95 23.03
C ARG A 49 -18.22 -10.02 23.18
N ALA A 50 -18.38 -8.73 22.87
CA ALA A 50 -17.33 -7.73 23.01
C ALA A 50 -16.78 -7.69 24.44
N GLY A 51 -17.66 -7.63 25.45
CA GLY A 51 -17.26 -7.71 26.86
C GLY A 51 -16.55 -9.02 27.21
N ASN A 52 -17.04 -10.17 26.74
CA ASN A 52 -16.43 -11.47 27.01
C ASN A 52 -15.04 -11.64 26.37
N TYR A 53 -14.79 -11.04 25.21
CA TYR A 53 -13.49 -11.04 24.55
C TYR A 53 -12.57 -9.90 25.01
N GLY A 54 -12.97 -9.13 26.03
CA GLY A 54 -12.17 -8.03 26.57
C GLY A 54 -11.98 -6.88 25.60
N ALA A 55 -12.94 -6.65 24.70
CA ALA A 55 -12.97 -5.45 23.88
C ALA A 55 -13.18 -4.21 24.77
N LEU A 56 -12.69 -3.07 24.32
CA LEU A 56 -12.96 -1.76 24.91
C LEU A 56 -14.25 -1.21 24.31
N LEU A 57 -15.16 -0.76 25.16
CA LEU A 57 -16.44 -0.20 24.73
C LEU A 57 -16.54 1.26 25.22
N SER A 58 -16.75 2.18 24.28
CA SER A 58 -16.96 3.60 24.54
C SER A 58 -18.27 4.05 23.93
N CYS A 59 -18.87 5.11 24.45
CA CYS A 59 -20.13 5.65 23.95
C CYS A 59 -20.20 7.14 24.23
N SER A 60 -21.04 7.84 23.48
CA SER A 60 -21.17 9.29 23.60
C SER A 60 -22.63 9.71 23.77
N THR A 61 -22.86 10.77 24.54
CA THR A 61 -24.17 11.42 24.63
C THR A 61 -24.32 12.47 23.53
N PRO A 62 -25.56 12.80 23.09
CA PRO A 62 -25.81 13.88 22.14
C PRO A 62 -25.22 15.22 22.59
N GLN A 63 -24.82 16.05 21.63
CA GLN A 63 -24.36 17.40 21.92
C GLN A 63 -25.56 18.28 22.33
N GLY A 64 -25.41 19.02 23.43
CA GLY A 64 -26.40 19.96 23.94
C GLY A 64 -26.55 21.23 23.07
N GLU A 65 -27.51 22.09 23.41
CA GLU A 65 -27.72 23.38 22.72
C GLU A 65 -26.54 24.35 22.88
N SER A 66 -25.80 24.22 23.98
CA SER A 66 -24.55 24.94 24.23
C SER A 66 -23.34 24.05 23.96
N SER A 67 -22.25 24.65 23.49
CA SER A 67 -20.95 23.96 23.36
C SER A 67 -20.29 23.63 24.72
N SER A 68 -20.84 24.14 25.82
CA SER A 68 -20.40 23.82 27.17
C SER A 68 -20.99 22.50 27.67
N LEU A 69 -20.14 21.64 28.23
CA LEU A 69 -20.54 20.40 28.89
C LEU A 69 -21.53 20.71 30.03
N THR A 70 -22.79 20.34 29.82
CA THR A 70 -23.91 20.65 30.72
C THR A 70 -24.44 19.35 31.31
N LEU A 71 -24.78 19.36 32.60
CA LEU A 71 -25.41 18.21 33.25
C LEU A 71 -26.90 18.22 32.95
N SER A 72 -27.39 17.20 32.23
CA SER A 72 -28.80 16.98 31.97
C SER A 72 -29.57 16.63 33.26
N PRO A 73 -30.90 16.83 33.30
CA PRO A 73 -31.73 16.52 34.47
C PRO A 73 -31.69 15.05 34.91
N ASN A 74 -31.36 14.14 34.01
CA ASN A 74 -31.21 12.70 34.26
C ASN A 74 -29.83 12.31 34.84
N GLY A 75 -28.96 13.30 35.07
CA GLY A 75 -27.62 13.11 35.63
C GLY A 75 -26.51 12.81 34.61
N LEU A 76 -26.84 12.69 33.33
CA LEU A 76 -25.84 12.53 32.27
C LEU A 76 -25.29 13.89 31.83
N VAL A 77 -23.99 13.97 31.54
CA VAL A 77 -23.34 15.13 30.90
C VAL A 77 -23.54 15.08 29.39
N GLU A 78 -24.00 16.17 28.79
CA GLU A 78 -24.23 16.32 27.35
C GLU A 78 -22.91 16.51 26.58
N GLY A 79 -22.84 15.97 25.35
CA GLY A 79 -21.66 16.04 24.49
C GLY A 79 -20.41 15.36 25.07
N HIS A 80 -20.59 14.38 25.96
CA HIS A 80 -19.51 13.75 26.71
C HIS A 80 -19.36 12.26 26.39
N ALA A 81 -18.14 11.75 26.54
CA ALA A 81 -17.80 10.35 26.31
C ALA A 81 -17.81 9.55 27.63
N TYR A 82 -18.39 8.36 27.59
CA TYR A 82 -18.49 7.39 28.68
C TYR A 82 -17.90 6.05 28.25
N THR A 83 -17.47 5.25 29.23
CA THR A 83 -16.98 3.89 28.99
C THR A 83 -18.03 2.87 29.43
N VAL A 84 -18.29 1.84 28.63
CA VAL A 84 -19.11 0.70 29.08
C VAL A 84 -18.17 -0.30 29.76
N THR A 85 -18.29 -0.43 31.08
CA THR A 85 -17.41 -1.27 31.92
C THR A 85 -18.06 -2.60 32.34
N GLY A 86 -19.30 -2.86 31.93
CA GLY A 86 -20.00 -4.09 32.24
C GLY A 86 -21.21 -4.33 31.35
N VAL A 87 -21.42 -5.60 30.97
CA VAL A 87 -22.57 -6.08 30.21
C VAL A 87 -23.08 -7.35 30.88
N ILE A 88 -24.27 -7.31 31.48
CA ILE A 88 -24.82 -8.45 32.23
C ILE A 88 -26.32 -8.59 32.03
N GLN A 89 -26.81 -9.83 31.93
CA GLN A 89 -28.24 -10.12 32.02
C GLN A 89 -28.57 -10.60 33.43
N MET A 90 -29.55 -9.96 34.07
CA MET A 90 -30.01 -10.35 35.42
C MET A 90 -31.52 -10.58 35.44
N MET A 91 -32.01 -11.27 36.47
CA MET A 91 -33.44 -11.52 36.64
C MET A 91 -34.05 -10.53 37.64
N SER A 92 -35.05 -9.78 37.20
CA SER A 92 -35.80 -8.83 38.02
C SER A 92 -37.29 -9.15 37.96
N ARG A 93 -37.93 -9.42 39.11
CA ARG A 93 -39.35 -9.84 39.18
C ARG A 93 -39.71 -10.97 38.20
N GLY A 94 -38.81 -11.94 38.02
CA GLY A 94 -39.01 -13.07 37.11
C GLY A 94 -38.85 -12.76 35.62
N LYS A 95 -38.41 -11.55 35.24
CA LYS A 95 -38.11 -11.16 33.86
C LYS A 95 -36.60 -10.93 33.67
N PRO A 96 -36.01 -11.38 32.55
CA PRO A 96 -34.63 -11.03 32.22
C PRO A 96 -34.53 -9.54 31.87
N VAL A 97 -33.56 -8.86 32.44
CA VAL A 97 -33.23 -7.45 32.19
C VAL A 97 -31.79 -7.36 31.70
N LYS A 98 -31.58 -6.63 30.62
CA LYS A 98 -30.29 -6.41 29.97
C LYS A 98 -29.67 -5.15 30.52
N MET A 99 -28.59 -5.31 31.28
CA MET A 99 -27.99 -4.24 32.07
C MET A 99 -26.61 -3.89 31.54
N LEU A 100 -26.35 -2.59 31.48
CA LEU A 100 -25.06 -2.02 31.11
C LEU A 100 -24.52 -1.22 32.29
N ARG A 101 -23.25 -1.42 32.62
CA ARG A 101 -22.53 -0.54 33.55
C ARG A 101 -21.73 0.45 32.74
N LEU A 102 -21.94 1.72 33.03
CA LEU A 102 -21.22 2.82 32.42
C LEU A 102 -20.37 3.52 33.45
N TRP A 103 -19.28 4.13 32.99
CA TRP A 103 -18.38 4.92 33.81
C TRP A 103 -18.17 6.30 33.18
N ASN A 104 -18.39 7.34 33.98
CA ASN A 104 -18.00 8.70 33.67
C ASN A 104 -16.52 8.91 34.04
N PRO A 105 -15.63 9.21 33.06
CA PRO A 105 -14.21 9.42 33.33
C PRO A 105 -13.89 10.58 34.29
N TRP A 106 -14.85 11.46 34.60
CA TRP A 106 -14.68 12.49 35.63
C TRP A 106 -14.73 11.96 37.07
N GLY A 107 -15.14 10.70 37.25
CA GLY A 107 -15.24 10.06 38.55
C GLY A 107 -16.37 10.62 39.44
N LYS A 108 -17.36 11.28 38.83
CA LYS A 108 -18.54 11.88 39.47
C LYS A 108 -19.62 12.18 38.44
N GLY A 109 -20.85 12.37 38.88
CA GLY A 109 -21.97 12.74 38.01
C GLY A 109 -22.50 11.51 37.28
N GLU A 110 -23.57 10.97 37.86
CA GLU A 110 -24.13 9.65 37.55
C GLU A 110 -25.58 9.74 37.12
N TRP A 111 -26.02 8.70 36.41
CA TRP A 111 -27.41 8.46 36.08
C TRP A 111 -28.30 8.44 37.33
N ASN A 112 -29.40 9.20 37.33
CA ASN A 112 -30.33 9.28 38.45
C ASN A 112 -31.71 8.61 38.19
N GLY A 113 -31.85 7.92 37.06
CA GLY A 113 -33.08 7.21 36.69
C GLY A 113 -33.13 5.77 37.21
N ASP A 114 -33.88 4.93 36.50
CA ASP A 114 -34.02 3.51 36.83
C ASP A 114 -32.66 2.81 36.84
N TRP A 115 -32.41 2.04 37.90
CA TRP A 115 -31.14 1.33 38.17
C TRP A 115 -29.92 2.19 38.53
N SER A 116 -30.11 3.49 38.77
CA SER A 116 -29.15 4.29 39.55
C SER A 116 -28.81 3.63 40.89
N ASP A 117 -27.71 4.03 41.51
CA ASP A 117 -27.22 3.50 42.79
C ASP A 117 -28.26 3.54 43.91
N ARG A 118 -29.16 4.52 43.89
CA ARG A 118 -30.22 4.70 44.89
C ARG A 118 -31.58 4.17 44.44
N SER A 119 -31.65 3.52 43.28
CA SER A 119 -32.88 2.97 42.72
C SER A 119 -33.46 1.85 43.60
N SER A 120 -34.77 1.91 43.85
CA SER A 120 -35.47 0.83 44.55
C SER A 120 -35.57 -0.46 43.74
N LEU A 121 -35.29 -0.42 42.43
CA LEU A 121 -35.29 -1.60 41.56
C LEU A 121 -34.21 -2.61 41.94
N TRP A 122 -33.14 -2.20 42.64
CA TRP A 122 -32.17 -3.14 43.17
C TRP A 122 -32.76 -4.11 44.22
N GLN A 123 -33.92 -3.80 44.79
CA GLN A 123 -34.63 -4.71 45.70
C GLN A 123 -35.34 -5.86 44.97
N THR A 124 -35.46 -5.78 43.64
CA THR A 124 -36.24 -6.74 42.85
C THR A 124 -35.40 -7.83 42.19
N VAL A 125 -34.07 -7.78 42.38
CA VAL A 125 -33.10 -8.80 41.95
C VAL A 125 -32.69 -9.68 43.14
N ASN A 126 -32.07 -10.82 42.87
CA ASN A 126 -31.55 -11.68 43.93
C ASN A 126 -30.37 -11.01 44.67
N SER A 127 -30.08 -11.47 45.88
CA SER A 127 -29.05 -10.86 46.74
C SER A 127 -27.64 -10.96 46.16
N GLN A 128 -27.33 -12.06 45.44
CA GLN A 128 -26.01 -12.30 44.86
C GLN A 128 -25.69 -11.33 43.71
N ASP A 129 -26.63 -11.16 42.78
CA ASP A 129 -26.50 -10.21 41.68
C ASP A 129 -26.45 -8.78 42.20
N ARG A 130 -27.25 -8.46 43.23
CA ARG A 130 -27.23 -7.15 43.88
C ARG A 130 -25.87 -6.85 44.49
N GLU A 131 -25.31 -7.75 45.30
CA GLU A 131 -24.01 -7.56 45.93
C GLU A 131 -22.87 -7.46 44.90
N LYS A 132 -22.98 -8.17 43.78
CA LYS A 132 -22.01 -8.12 42.69
C LYS A 132 -22.08 -6.83 41.87
N CYS A 133 -23.27 -6.28 41.65
CA CYS A 133 -23.47 -5.18 40.71
C CYS A 133 -23.62 -3.82 41.40
N LEU A 134 -24.29 -3.75 42.55
CA LEU A 134 -24.60 -2.49 43.21
C LEU A 134 -23.43 -2.03 44.09
N SER A 135 -22.79 -0.95 43.68
CA SER A 135 -22.03 -0.06 44.55
C SER A 135 -22.91 1.16 44.84
N VAL A 136 -22.76 1.80 46.00
CA VAL A 136 -23.43 3.08 46.28
C VAL A 136 -22.34 4.09 46.64
N ALA A 137 -21.82 4.76 45.62
CA ALA A 137 -20.74 5.73 45.73
C ALA A 137 -20.91 6.79 44.64
N ASP A 138 -20.38 8.01 44.83
CA ASP A 138 -20.27 8.99 43.74
C ASP A 138 -18.88 8.83 43.12
N ASP A 139 -18.72 7.80 42.28
CA ASP A 139 -17.47 7.43 41.61
C ASP A 139 -17.58 7.48 40.07
N GLY A 140 -18.76 7.89 39.57
CA GLY A 140 -19.08 8.00 38.17
C GLY A 140 -19.48 6.68 37.52
N GLU A 141 -19.42 5.53 38.21
CA GLU A 141 -20.00 4.28 37.71
C GLU A 141 -21.49 4.20 38.03
N PHE A 142 -22.29 3.75 37.07
CA PHE A 142 -23.71 3.50 37.29
C PHE A 142 -24.22 2.42 36.35
N TRP A 143 -25.37 1.83 36.70
CA TRP A 143 -26.07 0.89 35.83
C TRP A 143 -27.30 1.51 35.18
N MET A 144 -27.60 1.07 33.96
CA MET A 144 -28.86 1.35 33.28
C MET A 144 -29.25 0.18 32.36
N THR A 145 -30.48 0.23 31.87
CA THR A 145 -30.97 -0.75 30.91
C THR A 145 -30.41 -0.50 29.51
N LEU A 146 -30.35 -1.53 28.66
CA LEU A 146 -30.00 -1.38 27.24
C LEU A 146 -30.98 -0.43 26.52
N GLU A 147 -32.24 -0.43 26.95
CA GLU A 147 -33.31 0.40 26.42
C GLU A 147 -33.05 1.89 26.72
N ASP A 148 -32.69 2.23 27.96
CA ASP A 148 -32.30 3.60 28.32
C ASP A 148 -31.00 4.02 27.65
N PHE A 149 -30.02 3.11 27.58
CA PHE A 149 -28.77 3.36 26.86
C PHE A 149 -29.02 3.76 25.40
N SER A 150 -29.85 2.99 24.69
CA SER A 150 -30.17 3.28 23.28
C SER A 150 -30.97 4.58 23.10
N LYS A 151 -31.61 5.08 24.17
CA LYS A 151 -32.40 6.31 24.15
C LYS A 151 -31.56 7.56 24.43
N PHE A 152 -30.57 7.46 25.32
CA PHE A 152 -29.81 8.62 25.82
C PHE A 152 -28.41 8.77 25.22
N PHE A 153 -27.89 7.74 24.54
CA PHE A 153 -26.60 7.77 23.87
C PHE A 153 -26.76 7.78 22.34
N THR A 154 -25.80 8.38 21.64
CA THR A 154 -25.81 8.50 20.17
C THR A 154 -25.12 7.34 19.49
N ASP A 155 -24.03 6.88 20.06
CA ASP A 155 -23.13 5.90 19.46
C ASP A 155 -22.50 4.96 20.48
N LEU A 156 -22.08 3.81 19.97
CA LEU A 156 -21.29 2.81 20.67
C LEU A 156 -20.07 2.46 19.80
N ASP A 157 -18.89 2.75 20.32
CA ASP A 157 -17.60 2.33 19.80
C ASP A 157 -17.16 1.04 20.49
N ILE A 158 -16.83 0.01 19.70
CA ILE A 158 -16.27 -1.26 20.17
C ILE A 158 -14.90 -1.42 19.54
N CYS A 159 -13.86 -1.59 20.35
CA CYS A 159 -12.51 -1.82 19.87
C CYS A 159 -11.91 -3.08 20.50
N GLY A 160 -11.62 -4.09 19.68
CA GLY A 160 -11.02 -5.35 20.11
C GLY A 160 -9.71 -5.63 19.41
N LEU A 161 -8.74 -6.23 20.11
CA LEU A 161 -7.47 -6.67 19.53
C LEU A 161 -7.63 -7.83 18.53
N ASN A 162 -8.78 -8.51 18.56
CA ASN A 162 -9.09 -9.67 17.74
C ASN A 162 -10.53 -9.52 17.22
N PRO A 163 -10.80 -9.84 15.93
CA PRO A 163 -12.16 -9.82 15.36
C PRO A 163 -13.14 -10.82 15.98
N ASN A 164 -12.72 -11.72 16.88
CA ASN A 164 -13.59 -12.76 17.43
C ASN A 164 -14.88 -12.26 18.09
N PHE A 165 -14.93 -11.01 18.56
CA PHE A 165 -16.18 -10.44 19.09
C PHE A 165 -17.26 -10.23 18.01
N LEU A 166 -16.86 -10.15 16.73
CA LEU A 166 -17.75 -10.03 15.58
C LEU A 166 -18.49 -11.33 15.28
N ASP A 167 -17.96 -12.48 15.73
CA ASP A 167 -18.46 -13.80 15.37
C ASP A 167 -19.22 -14.50 16.50
N GLU A 168 -20.25 -15.25 16.12
CA GLU A 168 -20.96 -16.17 17.03
C GLU A 168 -20.22 -17.49 17.21
N ASP A 169 -19.46 -17.90 16.19
CA ASP A 169 -18.75 -19.17 16.18
C ASP A 169 -17.29 -18.99 16.60
N SER A 170 -16.98 -19.42 17.82
CA SER A 170 -15.62 -19.39 18.38
C SER A 170 -14.58 -20.22 17.61
N SER A 171 -15.00 -21.07 16.65
CA SER A 171 -14.10 -21.91 15.85
C SER A 171 -13.54 -21.22 14.61
N SER A 172 -14.14 -20.09 14.19
CA SER A 172 -13.75 -19.40 12.95
C SER A 172 -12.49 -18.56 13.15
N ARG A 173 -11.44 -18.87 12.37
CA ARG A 173 -10.18 -18.10 12.38
C ARG A 173 -10.28 -16.97 11.36
N TRP A 174 -10.25 -15.73 11.84
CA TRP A 174 -10.13 -14.57 10.97
C TRP A 174 -8.69 -14.39 10.49
N THR A 175 -8.53 -14.08 9.22
CA THR A 175 -7.28 -13.67 8.59
C THR A 175 -7.36 -12.17 8.32
N THR A 176 -6.34 -11.43 8.74
CA THR A 176 -6.24 -9.98 8.51
C THR A 176 -5.27 -9.72 7.38
N SER A 177 -5.66 -8.87 6.43
CA SER A 177 -4.82 -8.39 5.35
C SER A 177 -4.87 -6.87 5.31
N VAL A 178 -3.70 -6.25 5.41
CA VAL A 178 -3.56 -4.78 5.44
C VAL A 178 -2.83 -4.37 4.16
N ALA A 179 -3.38 -3.38 3.46
CA ALA A 179 -2.77 -2.81 2.28
C ALA A 179 -2.69 -1.29 2.42
N GLU A 180 -1.52 -0.74 2.16
CA GLU A 180 -1.36 0.70 2.03
C GLU A 180 -1.70 1.15 0.61
N GLY A 181 -2.25 2.36 0.47
CA GLY A 181 -2.57 2.91 -0.83
C GLY A 181 -2.61 4.42 -0.83
N ARG A 182 -2.74 5.01 -2.03
CA ARG A 182 -2.82 6.46 -2.22
C ARG A 182 -3.72 6.83 -3.39
N TRP A 183 -4.58 7.82 -3.16
CA TRP A 183 -5.24 8.56 -4.23
C TRP A 183 -4.34 9.73 -4.61
N VAL A 184 -3.98 9.82 -5.89
CA VAL A 184 -3.13 10.87 -6.46
C VAL A 184 -3.88 11.57 -7.57
N ALA A 185 -4.00 12.89 -7.47
CA ALA A 185 -4.69 13.72 -8.46
C ALA A 185 -4.16 13.46 -9.88
N GLY A 186 -5.06 13.37 -10.86
CA GLY A 186 -4.72 13.12 -12.26
C GLY A 186 -4.29 11.69 -12.60
N THR A 187 -4.10 10.80 -11.61
CA THR A 187 -3.66 9.42 -11.86
C THR A 187 -4.58 8.39 -11.19
N THR A 188 -4.59 8.28 -9.87
CA THR A 188 -5.35 7.26 -9.12
C THR A 188 -6.53 7.82 -8.31
N ALA A 189 -6.71 9.14 -8.24
CA ALA A 189 -7.84 9.79 -7.57
C ALA A 189 -9.07 9.85 -8.49
N GLY A 190 -9.73 8.71 -8.69
CA GLY A 190 -10.83 8.56 -9.65
C GLY A 190 -12.19 9.08 -9.18
N GLY A 191 -12.36 9.35 -7.88
CA GLY A 191 -13.66 9.70 -7.28
C GLY A 191 -14.59 8.49 -7.17
N CYS A 192 -15.81 8.69 -6.65
CA CYS A 192 -16.78 7.61 -6.45
C CYS A 192 -17.49 7.18 -7.76
N MET A 193 -18.37 6.17 -7.69
CA MET A 193 -19.04 5.59 -8.87
C MET A 193 -19.91 6.56 -9.67
N ASN A 194 -20.25 7.73 -9.12
CA ASN A 194 -20.92 8.81 -9.85
C ASN A 194 -20.07 9.32 -11.02
N TYR A 195 -18.74 9.17 -10.94
CA TYR A 195 -17.78 9.62 -11.94
C TYR A 195 -17.30 8.44 -12.80
N LYS A 196 -18.18 7.94 -13.68
CA LYS A 196 -17.94 6.71 -14.47
C LYS A 196 -16.66 6.73 -15.33
N ASP A 197 -16.27 7.92 -15.81
CA ASP A 197 -15.11 8.08 -16.68
C ASP A 197 -13.77 7.96 -15.94
N SER A 198 -13.77 8.20 -14.62
CA SER A 198 -12.57 8.23 -13.78
C SER A 198 -12.56 7.19 -12.67
N PHE A 199 -13.70 6.66 -12.24
CA PHE A 199 -13.78 5.70 -11.11
C PHE A 199 -12.83 4.51 -11.24
N TRP A 200 -12.65 4.00 -12.46
CA TRP A 200 -11.79 2.85 -12.75
C TRP A 200 -10.31 3.11 -12.47
N THR A 201 -9.88 4.37 -12.38
CA THR A 201 -8.49 4.73 -12.09
C THR A 201 -8.12 4.58 -10.61
N ASN A 202 -9.11 4.47 -9.71
CA ASN A 202 -8.87 4.18 -8.30
C ASN A 202 -8.06 2.87 -8.12
N PRO A 203 -7.32 2.74 -7.00
CA PRO A 203 -6.67 1.48 -6.62
C PRO A 203 -7.70 0.32 -6.55
N GLN A 204 -7.27 -0.89 -6.91
CA GLN A 204 -8.13 -2.07 -6.98
C GLN A 204 -7.49 -3.22 -6.20
N TYR A 205 -8.20 -3.76 -5.21
CA TYR A 205 -7.70 -4.82 -4.33
C TYR A 205 -8.54 -6.08 -4.50
N ARG A 206 -7.88 -7.22 -4.70
CA ARG A 206 -8.57 -8.50 -4.89
C ARG A 206 -8.70 -9.25 -3.57
N VAL A 207 -9.85 -9.88 -3.40
CA VAL A 207 -10.17 -10.73 -2.25
C VAL A 207 -10.81 -12.00 -2.77
N LYS A 208 -10.30 -13.14 -2.33
CA LYS A 208 -10.89 -14.44 -2.59
C LYS A 208 -11.48 -14.98 -1.30
N LEU A 209 -12.77 -15.28 -1.33
CA LEU A 209 -13.47 -15.92 -0.23
C LEU A 209 -13.63 -17.40 -0.56
N CYS A 210 -12.95 -18.25 0.20
CA CYS A 210 -13.05 -19.70 0.11
C CYS A 210 -14.01 -20.25 1.18
N GLY A 211 -14.47 -21.49 1.03
CA GLY A 211 -15.24 -22.20 2.07
C GLY A 211 -16.76 -22.13 1.91
N GLU A 212 -17.47 -22.53 2.96
CA GLU A 212 -18.94 -22.54 3.00
C GLU A 212 -19.52 -21.16 3.33
N LYS A 213 -20.82 -20.99 3.11
CA LYS A 213 -21.52 -19.73 3.37
C LYS A 213 -21.61 -19.46 4.88
N ALA A 214 -20.70 -18.65 5.39
CA ALA A 214 -20.76 -18.12 6.76
C ALA A 214 -21.48 -16.76 6.80
N GLU A 215 -22.25 -16.49 7.85
CA GLU A 215 -22.78 -15.16 8.13
C GLU A 215 -21.65 -14.22 8.56
N LYS A 216 -21.73 -12.95 8.12
CA LYS A 216 -20.79 -11.86 8.44
C LYS A 216 -19.32 -12.31 8.27
N ASN A 217 -18.95 -12.67 7.04
CA ASN A 217 -17.69 -13.36 6.74
C ASN A 217 -16.53 -12.46 6.29
N ILE A 218 -16.80 -11.17 6.08
CA ILE A 218 -15.78 -10.17 5.73
C ILE A 218 -16.05 -8.82 6.42
N LEU A 219 -15.01 -8.23 7.00
CA LEU A 219 -14.99 -6.85 7.47
C LEU A 219 -14.00 -6.07 6.61
N VAL A 220 -14.43 -4.94 6.05
CA VAL A 220 -13.55 -4.04 5.30
C VAL A 220 -13.52 -2.70 6.03
N SER A 221 -12.32 -2.24 6.38
CA SER A 221 -12.08 -0.92 6.95
C SER A 221 -11.15 -0.12 6.03
N LEU A 222 -11.51 1.13 5.77
CA LEU A 222 -10.77 2.08 4.95
C LEU A 222 -10.50 3.31 5.80
N MET A 223 -9.23 3.52 6.16
CA MET A 223 -8.78 4.64 6.96
C MET A 223 -7.93 5.59 6.12
N GLN A 224 -8.26 6.88 6.10
CA GLN A 224 -7.41 7.90 5.50
C GLN A 224 -6.29 8.32 6.46
N LYS A 225 -5.08 8.45 5.92
CA LYS A 225 -3.90 8.95 6.63
C LYS A 225 -3.78 10.45 6.38
N SER A 226 -3.58 11.22 7.45
CA SER A 226 -3.29 12.64 7.28
C SER A 226 -1.80 12.88 7.06
N ASP A 227 -1.50 13.75 6.10
CA ASP A 227 -0.14 14.26 5.87
C ASP A 227 0.20 15.45 6.78
N LYS A 228 -0.74 15.89 7.64
CA LYS A 228 -0.56 17.03 8.55
C LYS A 228 0.00 16.56 9.90
N ARG A 229 1.05 17.25 10.36
CA ARG A 229 1.68 17.01 11.67
C ARG A 229 0.77 17.37 12.85
N ASN A 230 -0.02 18.44 12.73
CA ASN A 230 -0.88 18.92 13.81
C ASN A 230 -2.32 18.47 13.55
N ARG A 231 -2.92 17.79 14.53
CA ARG A 231 -4.24 17.15 14.37
C ARG A 231 -5.37 18.14 14.06
N HIS A 232 -5.36 19.34 14.61
CA HIS A 232 -6.40 20.36 14.32
C HIS A 232 -6.39 20.86 12.85
N LEU A 233 -5.31 20.63 12.10
CA LEU A 233 -5.20 21.00 10.68
C LEU A 233 -5.66 19.87 9.75
N VAL A 234 -5.98 18.70 10.31
CA VAL A 234 -6.43 17.54 9.54
C VAL A 234 -7.82 17.84 9.00
N GLN A 235 -7.94 17.81 7.67
CA GLN A 235 -9.23 17.80 7.00
C GLN A 235 -9.46 16.41 6.44
N ASN A 236 -10.52 15.77 6.90
CA ASN A 236 -10.93 14.48 6.38
C ASN A 236 -11.66 14.68 5.05
N LEU A 237 -11.35 13.81 4.08
CA LEU A 237 -12.10 13.68 2.85
C LEU A 237 -13.34 12.82 3.09
N HIS A 238 -14.33 12.95 2.22
CA HIS A 238 -15.44 12.01 2.15
C HIS A 238 -14.93 10.73 1.49
N ILE A 239 -14.84 9.63 2.25
CA ILE A 239 -14.28 8.36 1.76
C ILE A 239 -15.30 7.21 1.80
N GLY A 240 -15.06 6.20 0.97
CA GLY A 240 -15.92 5.02 0.84
C GLY A 240 -15.28 3.96 -0.06
N PHE A 241 -15.88 2.79 -0.14
CA PHE A 241 -15.45 1.74 -1.06
C PHE A 241 -16.61 1.01 -1.69
N SER A 242 -16.34 0.42 -2.86
CA SER A 242 -17.28 -0.43 -3.59
C SER A 242 -16.66 -1.81 -3.83
N ILE A 243 -17.48 -2.86 -3.66
CA ILE A 243 -17.08 -4.25 -3.82
C ILE A 243 -17.80 -4.83 -5.04
N PHE A 244 -17.04 -5.42 -5.95
CA PHE A 244 -17.56 -6.03 -7.18
C PHE A 244 -17.23 -7.52 -7.20
N GLU A 245 -18.20 -8.35 -7.57
CA GLU A 245 -17.93 -9.73 -7.94
C GLU A 245 -17.35 -9.77 -9.36
N HIS A 246 -16.29 -10.56 -9.54
CA HIS A 246 -15.69 -10.75 -10.84
C HIS A 246 -15.36 -12.23 -11.08
N ARG A 247 -15.11 -12.56 -12.35
CA ARG A 247 -14.54 -13.86 -12.76
C ARG A 247 -13.09 -13.65 -13.17
N ALA A 248 -12.30 -14.72 -13.14
CA ALA A 248 -10.86 -14.71 -13.39
C ALA A 248 -10.45 -13.72 -14.50
N HIS A 249 -9.85 -12.60 -14.08
CA HIS A 249 -9.41 -11.51 -14.94
C HIS A 249 -7.98 -11.15 -14.54
N ARG A 250 -7.10 -10.91 -15.51
CA ARG A 250 -5.72 -10.50 -15.26
C ARG A 250 -5.58 -8.98 -15.48
N GLY A 251 -4.93 -8.31 -14.53
CA GLY A 251 -4.66 -6.86 -14.61
C GLY A 251 -5.82 -6.00 -14.11
N LYS A 252 -5.64 -4.68 -14.25
CA LYS A 252 -6.57 -3.64 -13.80
C LYS A 252 -7.84 -3.62 -14.65
N PHE A 253 -9.01 -3.59 -13.99
CA PHE A 253 -10.28 -3.44 -14.67
C PHE A 253 -10.43 -2.02 -15.21
N THR A 254 -10.93 -1.90 -16.44
CA THR A 254 -11.10 -0.63 -17.16
C THR A 254 -12.51 -0.05 -16.98
N ALA A 255 -12.74 1.17 -17.45
CA ALA A 255 -14.04 1.86 -17.40
C ALA A 255 -15.22 1.02 -17.94
N SER A 256 -14.98 0.16 -18.94
CA SER A 256 -16.02 -0.68 -19.53
C SER A 256 -16.60 -1.69 -18.52
N PHE A 257 -15.78 -2.22 -17.63
CA PHE A 257 -16.24 -3.14 -16.58
C PHE A 257 -17.22 -2.44 -15.65
N PHE A 258 -16.82 -1.30 -15.08
CA PHE A 258 -17.63 -0.54 -14.11
C PHE A 258 -18.87 0.11 -14.71
N SER A 259 -18.88 0.32 -16.03
CA SER A 259 -20.09 0.79 -16.73
C SER A 259 -21.17 -0.30 -16.83
N SER A 260 -20.75 -1.57 -16.91
CA SER A 260 -21.64 -2.72 -17.05
C SER A 260 -22.01 -3.41 -15.73
N GLN A 261 -21.12 -3.37 -14.74
CA GLN A 261 -21.23 -4.16 -13.53
C GLN A 261 -21.61 -3.29 -12.34
N GLN A 262 -22.60 -3.72 -11.57
CA GLN A 262 -23.00 -3.09 -10.32
C GLN A 262 -22.20 -3.68 -9.14
N PRO A 263 -21.93 -2.87 -8.09
CA PRO A 263 -21.29 -3.39 -6.89
C PRO A 263 -22.22 -4.37 -6.18
N VAL A 264 -21.65 -5.45 -5.64
CA VAL A 264 -22.38 -6.40 -4.78
C VAL A 264 -22.56 -5.86 -3.37
N ALA A 265 -21.67 -4.97 -2.95
CA ALA A 265 -21.74 -4.23 -1.70
C ALA A 265 -20.98 -2.91 -1.85
N GLN A 266 -21.36 -1.89 -1.09
CA GLN A 266 -20.67 -0.60 -1.05
C GLN A 266 -20.98 0.09 0.27
N THR A 267 -20.11 1.01 0.70
CA THR A 267 -20.41 1.89 1.83
C THR A 267 -21.69 2.68 1.52
N LYS A 268 -22.64 2.73 2.47
CA LYS A 268 -23.95 3.38 2.24
C LYS A 268 -23.82 4.88 1.97
N THR A 269 -22.92 5.54 2.70
CA THR A 269 -22.66 6.98 2.62
C THR A 269 -21.15 7.22 2.61
N PHE A 270 -20.70 8.16 1.80
CA PHE A 270 -19.31 8.61 1.87
C PHE A 270 -19.17 9.57 3.05
N MET A 271 -18.56 9.09 4.12
CA MET A 271 -18.49 9.81 5.37
C MET A 271 -17.26 10.72 5.42
N ASN A 272 -17.46 11.93 5.95
CA ASN A 272 -16.36 12.80 6.35
C ASN A 272 -15.82 12.30 7.71
N ALA A 273 -15.07 11.21 7.65
CA ALA A 273 -14.56 10.52 8.82
C ALA A 273 -13.15 9.99 8.53
N ARG A 274 -12.31 9.87 9.57
CA ARG A 274 -10.96 9.32 9.44
C ARG A 274 -10.98 7.86 8.95
N GLU A 275 -12.01 7.11 9.30
CA GLU A 275 -12.21 5.73 8.87
C GLU A 275 -13.68 5.46 8.52
N VAL A 276 -13.89 4.58 7.55
CA VAL A 276 -15.18 3.98 7.21
C VAL A 276 -15.06 2.47 7.17
N MET A 277 -16.07 1.76 7.62
CA MET A 277 -16.03 0.30 7.72
C MET A 277 -17.39 -0.33 7.42
N GLU A 278 -17.37 -1.57 6.90
CA GLU A 278 -18.58 -2.36 6.68
C GLU A 278 -18.32 -3.83 7.04
N LEU A 279 -19.24 -4.41 7.82
CA LEU A 279 -19.30 -5.85 8.11
C LEU A 279 -20.32 -6.51 7.19
N LEU A 280 -19.86 -7.38 6.31
CA LEU A 280 -20.64 -7.87 5.18
C LEU A 280 -20.74 -9.39 5.17
N THR A 281 -21.77 -9.88 4.48
CA THR A 281 -21.94 -11.31 4.16
C THR A 281 -21.86 -11.47 2.65
N LEU A 282 -20.75 -12.02 2.16
CA LEU A 282 -20.54 -12.32 0.74
C LEU A 282 -20.58 -13.83 0.49
N LYS A 283 -20.98 -14.23 -0.71
CA LYS A 283 -20.92 -15.65 -1.10
C LYS A 283 -19.45 -16.06 -1.31
N PRO A 284 -19.11 -17.35 -1.26
CA PRO A 284 -17.79 -17.81 -1.70
C PRO A 284 -17.55 -17.41 -3.16
N GLY A 285 -16.40 -16.80 -3.46
CA GLY A 285 -16.14 -16.21 -4.77
C GLY A 285 -14.92 -15.29 -4.82
N GLU A 286 -14.69 -14.67 -5.98
CA GLU A 286 -13.64 -13.67 -6.20
C GLU A 286 -14.25 -12.27 -6.27
N TYR A 287 -13.70 -11.37 -5.47
CA TYR A 287 -14.17 -10.00 -5.30
C TYR A 287 -13.04 -9.00 -5.52
N MET A 288 -13.44 -7.80 -5.94
CA MET A 288 -12.57 -6.64 -6.04
C MET A 288 -13.14 -5.51 -5.19
N ILE A 289 -12.32 -4.97 -4.30
CA ILE A 289 -12.60 -3.79 -3.48
C ILE A 289 -11.92 -2.59 -4.14
N VAL A 290 -12.70 -1.53 -4.37
CA VAL A 290 -12.23 -0.26 -4.93
C VAL A 290 -12.45 0.84 -3.90
N PRO A 291 -11.42 1.20 -3.10
CA PRO A 291 -11.49 2.36 -2.22
C PRO A 291 -11.38 3.66 -3.03
N SER A 292 -12.20 4.64 -2.68
CA SER A 292 -12.27 5.93 -3.37
C SER A 292 -12.61 7.08 -2.41
N THR A 293 -12.20 8.28 -2.79
CA THR A 293 -12.80 9.52 -2.27
C THR A 293 -14.11 9.81 -2.99
N PHE A 294 -14.93 10.71 -2.46
CA PHE A 294 -16.19 11.07 -3.08
C PHE A 294 -15.96 11.81 -4.40
N HIS A 295 -15.13 12.87 -4.39
CA HIS A 295 -14.81 13.63 -5.59
C HIS A 295 -13.51 13.13 -6.25
N PRO A 296 -13.39 13.21 -7.58
CA PRO A 296 -12.14 12.93 -8.26
C PRO A 296 -11.07 13.98 -7.93
N ASN A 297 -9.81 13.63 -8.15
CA ASN A 297 -8.62 14.47 -7.92
C ASN A 297 -8.35 14.88 -6.46
N GLU A 298 -9.03 14.28 -5.48
CA GLU A 298 -8.67 14.44 -4.07
C GLU A 298 -7.47 13.54 -3.73
N THR A 299 -6.38 14.14 -3.24
CA THR A 299 -5.13 13.42 -2.94
C THR A 299 -5.05 13.11 -1.46
N ALA A 300 -4.96 11.82 -1.12
CA ALA A 300 -4.71 11.37 0.26
C ALA A 300 -4.12 9.95 0.26
N SER A 301 -3.39 9.64 1.31
CA SER A 301 -2.92 8.29 1.59
C SER A 301 -3.97 7.54 2.41
N PHE A 302 -4.05 6.22 2.29
CA PHE A 302 -5.01 5.40 3.04
C PHE A 302 -4.42 4.05 3.46
N LEU A 303 -5.11 3.43 4.41
CA LEU A 303 -4.91 2.06 4.86
C LEU A 303 -6.21 1.29 4.63
N LEU A 304 -6.13 0.20 3.87
CA LEU A 304 -7.24 -0.73 3.65
C LEU A 304 -7.00 -2.00 4.46
N THR A 305 -7.84 -2.24 5.45
CA THR A 305 -7.81 -3.44 6.28
C THR A 305 -8.96 -4.36 5.89
N ILE A 306 -8.64 -5.61 5.55
CA ILE A 306 -9.60 -6.62 5.13
C ILE A 306 -9.47 -7.79 6.09
N LEU A 307 -10.54 -8.10 6.83
CA LEU A 307 -10.62 -9.29 7.68
C LEU A 307 -11.60 -10.28 7.08
N CYS A 308 -11.17 -11.52 6.88
CA CYS A 308 -11.98 -12.59 6.31
C CYS A 308 -11.89 -13.85 7.16
N LYS A 309 -12.97 -14.65 7.22
CA LYS A 309 -12.97 -15.96 7.92
C LYS A 309 -12.20 -17.08 7.19
N THR A 310 -11.73 -16.85 5.97
CA THR A 310 -10.97 -17.85 5.18
C THR A 310 -9.73 -17.23 4.53
N GLU A 311 -8.77 -18.10 4.14
CA GLU A 311 -7.45 -17.69 3.63
C GLU A 311 -7.54 -16.65 2.53
N THR A 312 -6.88 -15.51 2.76
CA THR A 312 -6.80 -14.40 1.82
C THR A 312 -5.45 -14.38 1.09
N ARG A 313 -5.51 -14.01 -0.19
CA ARG A 313 -4.37 -13.44 -0.91
C ARG A 313 -4.80 -12.06 -1.40
N CYS A 314 -4.43 -11.04 -0.65
CA CYS A 314 -4.67 -9.65 -1.03
C CYS A 314 -3.41 -9.13 -1.73
N TYR A 315 -3.57 -8.65 -2.95
CA TYR A 315 -2.53 -7.93 -3.67
C TYR A 315 -3.19 -6.81 -4.49
N GLU A 316 -2.51 -5.67 -4.57
CA GLU A 316 -2.92 -4.57 -5.42
C GLU A 316 -2.85 -5.02 -6.88
N ASN A 317 -3.82 -4.61 -7.69
CA ASN A 317 -3.88 -4.91 -9.11
C ASN A 317 -2.87 -4.03 -9.90
N SER A 318 -1.61 -3.99 -9.47
CA SER A 318 -0.47 -3.63 -10.33
C SER A 318 -0.24 -4.80 -11.29
N GLY A 319 0.36 -4.57 -12.46
CA GLY A 319 0.49 -5.57 -13.54
C GLY A 319 1.36 -6.80 -13.22
N GLU A 320 1.57 -7.16 -11.96
CA GLU A 320 2.52 -8.17 -11.52
C GLU A 320 1.82 -9.45 -11.05
N ARG A 321 2.11 -10.57 -11.73
CA ARG A 321 1.99 -11.91 -11.15
C ARG A 321 3.41 -12.46 -10.97
N SER A 322 3.76 -12.93 -9.77
CA SER A 322 4.77 -13.96 -9.63
C SER A 322 4.23 -15.28 -10.23
N PRO A 323 5.06 -16.11 -10.87
CA PRO A 323 4.61 -17.42 -11.35
C PRO A 323 4.33 -18.33 -10.16
N GLU A 324 3.10 -18.84 -10.04
CA GLU A 324 2.82 -20.02 -9.22
C GLU A 324 3.41 -21.28 -9.88
N PRO A 325 3.77 -22.30 -9.10
CA PRO A 325 4.27 -23.57 -9.62
C PRO A 325 3.19 -24.26 -10.46
N VAL A 326 3.57 -24.70 -11.65
CA VAL A 326 2.72 -25.44 -12.58
C VAL A 326 2.50 -26.86 -12.00
N PRO A 327 1.28 -27.44 -12.07
CA PRO A 327 1.09 -28.85 -11.70
C PRO A 327 1.90 -29.75 -12.64
N GLU A 328 2.62 -30.71 -12.08
CA GLU A 328 3.31 -31.75 -12.83
C GLU A 328 2.32 -32.51 -13.72
N VAL A 329 2.54 -32.47 -15.04
CA VAL A 329 1.81 -33.29 -16.02
C VAL A 329 2.64 -34.55 -16.28
N PRO A 330 2.07 -35.76 -16.24
CA PRO A 330 2.83 -37.01 -16.39
C PRO A 330 3.53 -37.17 -17.75
N ASP A 331 4.71 -37.77 -17.69
CA ASP A 331 5.80 -37.81 -18.69
C ASP A 331 5.56 -38.51 -20.05
N HIS A 332 4.33 -38.66 -20.56
CA HIS A 332 4.10 -39.54 -21.73
C HIS A 332 3.44 -38.93 -22.96
N ILE A 333 3.27 -37.61 -23.08
CA ILE A 333 2.79 -37.01 -24.34
C ILE A 333 3.48 -35.67 -24.64
N ILE A 334 4.77 -35.67 -25.02
CA ILE A 334 5.33 -34.66 -25.94
C ILE A 334 6.50 -35.28 -26.73
N THR A 335 6.21 -35.83 -27.91
CA THR A 335 7.23 -36.07 -28.96
C THR A 335 7.20 -34.90 -29.96
N ASP A 336 8.40 -34.45 -30.34
CA ASP A 336 8.75 -33.62 -31.51
C ASP A 336 8.77 -32.08 -31.48
N HIS A 337 8.33 -31.38 -30.44
CA HIS A 337 8.48 -29.90 -30.37
C HIS A 337 9.39 -29.35 -29.26
N VAL A 338 9.89 -30.18 -28.35
CA VAL A 338 10.75 -29.75 -27.22
C VAL A 338 12.24 -29.98 -27.50
N TRP A 339 12.60 -30.76 -28.52
CA TRP A 339 14.01 -31.07 -28.80
C TRP A 339 14.79 -29.85 -29.32
N LEU A 340 14.19 -28.99 -30.15
CA LEU A 340 14.83 -27.79 -30.71
C LEU A 340 15.08 -26.68 -29.66
N THR A 341 14.23 -26.58 -28.64
CA THR A 341 14.38 -25.55 -27.60
C THR A 341 15.40 -25.97 -26.54
N ARG A 342 15.53 -27.27 -26.28
CA ARG A 342 16.40 -27.79 -25.21
C ARG A 342 17.85 -28.01 -25.66
N HIS A 343 18.09 -28.25 -26.95
CA HIS A 343 19.45 -28.41 -27.45
C HIS A 343 20.20 -27.07 -27.68
N CYS A 344 19.48 -25.96 -27.85
CA CYS A 344 20.08 -24.61 -27.94
C CYS A 344 20.49 -24.02 -26.58
N LEU A 345 20.02 -24.58 -25.46
CA LEU A 345 20.30 -24.08 -24.10
C LEU A 345 21.39 -24.86 -23.35
N ASN A 346 21.81 -26.04 -23.83
CA ASN A 346 22.84 -26.86 -23.18
C ASN A 346 24.22 -26.82 -23.86
N SER A 347 24.44 -25.91 -24.81
CA SER A 347 25.78 -25.67 -25.34
C SER A 347 26.45 -24.56 -24.52
N ASN A 348 27.22 -24.98 -23.52
CA ASN A 348 28.26 -24.24 -22.79
C ASN A 348 28.22 -22.70 -22.93
N MET A 349 27.33 -22.05 -22.18
CA MET A 349 27.19 -20.58 -22.16
C MET A 349 28.39 -19.84 -21.53
N ALA A 350 29.41 -20.57 -21.04
CA ALA A 350 30.70 -20.01 -20.64
C ALA A 350 31.60 -19.70 -21.85
N ASP A 351 31.38 -20.36 -23.00
CA ASP A 351 32.19 -20.15 -24.21
C ASP A 351 31.63 -19.04 -25.12
N VAL A 352 30.33 -18.72 -25.01
CA VAL A 352 29.69 -17.64 -25.80
C VAL A 352 30.03 -16.25 -25.24
N MET A 353 30.29 -16.10 -23.94
CA MET A 353 30.83 -14.86 -23.35
C MET A 353 32.34 -14.64 -23.62
N LYS A 354 33.02 -15.59 -24.27
CA LYS A 354 34.42 -15.43 -24.74
C LYS A 354 34.53 -15.00 -26.21
N VAL A 355 33.42 -14.75 -26.91
CA VAL A 355 33.45 -14.09 -28.21
C VAL A 355 33.42 -12.58 -27.99
N LYS A 356 34.60 -11.98 -27.77
CA LYS A 356 34.76 -10.52 -27.80
C LYS A 356 34.16 -9.98 -29.11
N ASN A 357 33.11 -9.16 -29.03
CA ASN A 357 32.68 -8.27 -30.12
C ASN A 357 33.75 -7.18 -30.33
N ARG A 358 34.92 -7.56 -30.86
CA ARG A 358 36.05 -6.65 -31.13
C ARG A 358 35.65 -5.38 -31.93
N PRO A 359 34.73 -5.41 -32.92
CA PRO A 359 34.43 -4.22 -33.71
C PRO A 359 33.66 -3.12 -32.96
N GLU A 360 32.74 -3.48 -32.05
CA GLU A 360 31.93 -2.51 -31.30
C GLU A 360 32.72 -1.87 -30.16
N ASP A 361 33.55 -2.65 -29.47
CA ASP A 361 34.43 -2.16 -28.42
C ASP A 361 35.56 -1.29 -29.00
N GLU A 362 36.07 -1.58 -30.21
CA GLU A 362 37.03 -0.73 -30.91
C GLU A 362 36.43 0.66 -31.24
N ASN A 363 35.17 0.72 -31.66
CA ASN A 363 34.47 1.99 -31.89
C ASN A 363 34.22 2.77 -30.59
N LYS A 364 33.85 2.09 -29.50
CA LYS A 364 33.71 2.72 -28.17
C LYS A 364 35.05 3.17 -27.58
N ASN A 365 36.12 2.44 -27.84
CA ASN A 365 37.49 2.82 -27.46
C ASN A 365 37.98 4.03 -28.25
N ALA A 366 37.70 4.10 -29.55
CA ALA A 366 37.96 5.29 -30.36
C ALA A 366 37.17 6.51 -29.85
N PHE A 367 35.89 6.29 -29.49
CA PHE A 367 35.04 7.32 -28.90
C PHE A 367 35.55 7.80 -27.53
N PHE A 368 36.01 6.89 -26.67
CA PHE A 368 36.64 7.23 -25.39
C PHE A 368 37.90 8.06 -25.59
N ARG A 369 38.81 7.64 -26.48
CA ARG A 369 40.05 8.38 -26.80
C ARG A 369 39.83 9.78 -27.32
N GLN A 370 38.70 10.03 -28.00
CA GLN A 370 38.35 11.37 -28.48
C GLN A 370 38.02 12.34 -27.34
N HIS A 371 37.58 11.83 -26.18
CA HIS A 371 37.08 12.66 -25.08
C HIS A 371 37.87 12.48 -23.76
N SER A 372 38.85 11.58 -23.72
CA SER A 372 39.79 11.41 -22.62
C SER A 372 40.88 12.49 -22.62
N ASP A 373 41.57 12.63 -21.50
CA ASP A 373 42.75 13.49 -21.40
C ASP A 373 44.00 12.86 -22.04
N LYS A 374 45.14 13.55 -21.92
CA LYS A 374 46.45 13.13 -22.45
C LYS A 374 46.99 11.83 -21.83
N TYR A 375 46.36 11.31 -20.78
CA TYR A 375 46.71 10.07 -20.09
C TYR A 375 45.71 8.94 -20.39
N GLU A 376 44.79 9.13 -21.33
CA GLU A 376 43.67 8.20 -21.60
C GLU A 376 42.77 7.99 -20.38
N GLU A 377 42.58 9.04 -19.55
CA GLU A 377 41.68 9.03 -18.40
C GLU A 377 40.56 10.06 -18.56
N MET A 378 39.43 9.82 -17.90
CA MET A 378 38.25 10.69 -17.96
C MET A 378 37.77 11.09 -16.57
N ASP A 379 37.65 12.39 -16.31
CA ASP A 379 37.09 12.94 -15.08
C ASP A 379 35.58 13.20 -15.17
N ALA A 380 34.99 13.64 -14.04
CA ALA A 380 33.55 13.88 -13.94
C ALA A 380 33.05 15.03 -14.84
N GLU A 381 33.88 16.05 -15.12
CA GLU A 381 33.50 17.18 -15.98
C GLU A 381 33.48 16.77 -17.46
N GLN A 382 34.46 15.96 -17.87
CA GLN A 382 34.48 15.32 -19.18
C GLN A 382 33.28 14.39 -19.35
N LEU A 383 32.98 13.54 -18.35
CA LEU A 383 31.82 12.65 -18.38
C LEU A 383 30.50 13.43 -18.49
N GLN A 384 30.33 14.50 -17.70
CA GLN A 384 29.13 15.33 -17.72
C GLN A 384 28.86 15.90 -19.11
N ARG A 385 29.89 16.46 -19.77
CA ARG A 385 29.76 17.00 -21.13
C ARG A 385 29.30 15.93 -22.10
N ILE A 386 29.92 14.75 -22.09
CA ILE A 386 29.57 13.67 -23.03
C ILE A 386 28.14 13.18 -22.80
N LEU A 387 27.73 12.97 -21.54
CA LEU A 387 26.38 12.53 -21.20
C LEU A 387 25.35 13.59 -21.62
N ASN A 388 25.59 14.88 -21.35
CA ASN A 388 24.63 15.91 -21.71
C ASN A 388 24.58 16.15 -23.24
N GLU A 389 25.72 16.10 -23.94
CA GLU A 389 25.80 16.36 -25.38
C GLU A 389 25.33 15.19 -26.27
N LYS A 390 25.57 13.95 -25.84
CA LYS A 390 25.30 12.75 -26.66
C LYS A 390 24.05 12.02 -26.18
N LEU A 391 23.79 12.05 -24.88
CA LEU A 391 22.64 11.39 -24.29
C LEU A 391 21.42 12.34 -24.23
N LEU A 392 21.54 13.60 -23.82
CA LEU A 392 20.35 14.46 -23.61
C LEU A 392 20.01 15.42 -24.77
N LYS A 393 20.54 15.17 -25.98
CA LYS A 393 20.28 16.00 -27.17
C LYS A 393 18.77 16.06 -27.49
N GLY A 394 18.16 17.21 -27.24
CA GLY A 394 16.76 17.51 -27.55
C GLY A 394 15.80 17.53 -26.35
N ASP A 395 16.25 17.13 -25.15
CA ASP A 395 15.39 16.94 -23.98
C ASP A 395 15.85 17.77 -22.75
N LEU A 396 16.35 18.97 -23.00
CA LEU A 396 16.96 19.87 -21.99
C LEU A 396 15.96 20.49 -20.99
N LYS A 397 14.71 20.04 -20.94
CA LYS A 397 13.72 20.55 -19.96
C LYS A 397 14.07 20.17 -18.51
N SER A 398 14.91 19.15 -18.28
CA SER A 398 15.31 18.68 -16.93
C SER A 398 16.64 19.22 -16.40
N GLY A 399 17.38 20.05 -17.15
CA GLY A 399 18.66 20.61 -16.67
C GLY A 399 19.88 19.66 -16.77
N GLY A 400 19.67 18.41 -17.17
CA GLY A 400 20.73 17.43 -17.48
C GLY A 400 21.48 16.85 -16.28
N PHE A 401 22.47 15.99 -16.55
CA PHE A 401 23.29 15.40 -15.48
C PHE A 401 24.09 16.50 -14.78
N SER A 402 23.97 16.57 -13.44
CA SER A 402 24.76 17.46 -12.61
C SER A 402 26.20 16.94 -12.44
N ILE A 403 27.13 17.84 -12.12
CA ILE A 403 28.52 17.46 -11.90
C ILE A 403 28.65 16.48 -10.72
N ASP A 404 27.81 16.62 -9.69
CA ASP A 404 27.81 15.73 -8.53
C ASP A 404 27.25 14.34 -8.87
N ALA A 405 26.26 14.25 -9.78
CA ALA A 405 25.81 12.96 -10.32
C ALA A 405 26.95 12.27 -11.08
N CYS A 406 27.67 13.00 -11.93
CA CYS A 406 28.81 12.47 -12.66
C CYS A 406 29.98 12.07 -11.75
N ARG A 407 30.29 12.86 -10.70
CA ARG A 407 31.28 12.49 -9.67
C ARG A 407 30.90 11.20 -8.96
N SER A 408 29.61 11.05 -8.62
CA SER A 408 29.11 9.81 -8.04
C SER A 408 29.24 8.63 -9.01
N MET A 409 28.93 8.81 -10.30
CA MET A 409 29.09 7.75 -11.30
C MET A 409 30.55 7.34 -11.49
N VAL A 410 31.49 8.30 -11.48
CA VAL A 410 32.93 8.03 -11.52
C VAL A 410 33.33 7.21 -10.30
N ALA A 411 32.99 7.65 -9.09
CA ALA A 411 33.30 6.94 -7.85
C ALA A 411 32.72 5.52 -7.81
N LEU A 412 31.54 5.30 -8.39
CA LEU A 412 30.91 3.97 -8.46
C LEU A 412 31.57 3.02 -9.47
N MET A 413 32.27 3.55 -10.48
CA MET A 413 32.83 2.76 -11.59
C MET A 413 34.35 2.67 -11.56
N ASP A 414 35.03 3.56 -10.85
CA ASP A 414 36.47 3.60 -10.65
C ASP A 414 36.91 2.47 -9.71
N THR A 415 37.12 1.31 -10.30
CA THR A 415 37.71 0.15 -9.65
C THR A 415 39.23 0.29 -9.46
N SER A 416 39.84 1.23 -10.18
CA SER A 416 41.27 1.52 -10.13
C SER A 416 41.67 2.49 -9.00
N VAL A 417 40.71 3.13 -8.33
CA VAL A 417 40.90 4.10 -7.25
C VAL A 417 41.77 5.30 -7.69
N THR A 418 41.60 5.73 -8.94
CA THR A 418 42.32 6.86 -9.53
C THR A 418 41.57 8.19 -9.38
N GLY A 419 40.29 8.13 -9.02
CA GLY A 419 39.35 9.24 -9.09
C GLY A 419 38.93 9.60 -10.52
N ARG A 420 39.28 8.77 -11.51
CA ARG A 420 39.03 8.95 -12.95
C ARG A 420 38.58 7.61 -13.56
N LEU A 421 38.07 7.65 -14.78
CA LEU A 421 37.66 6.46 -15.52
C LEU A 421 38.67 6.13 -16.62
N ASN A 422 39.17 4.90 -16.63
CA ASN A 422 39.88 4.36 -17.77
C ASN A 422 38.89 3.82 -18.85
N SER A 423 39.42 3.45 -20.01
CA SER A 423 38.62 2.96 -21.15
C SER A 423 37.66 1.82 -20.79
N SER A 424 38.09 0.86 -19.97
CA SER A 424 37.27 -0.31 -19.60
C SER A 424 36.14 0.06 -18.63
N GLU A 425 36.41 0.95 -17.68
CA GLU A 425 35.44 1.44 -16.71
C GLU A 425 34.40 2.33 -17.38
N PHE A 426 34.85 3.18 -18.30
CA PHE A 426 33.98 4.01 -19.12
C PHE A 426 33.04 3.17 -19.99
N ILE A 427 33.54 2.16 -20.70
CA ILE A 427 32.69 1.29 -21.54
C ILE A 427 31.64 0.58 -20.68
N ARG A 428 32.03 0.11 -19.49
CA ARG A 428 31.10 -0.51 -18.53
C ARG A 428 30.00 0.46 -18.09
N LEU A 429 30.36 1.69 -17.72
CA LEU A 429 29.42 2.74 -17.35
C LEU A 429 28.49 3.08 -18.53
N TRP A 430 29.07 3.30 -19.71
CA TRP A 430 28.36 3.69 -20.92
C TRP A 430 27.32 2.64 -21.32
N ASN A 431 27.68 1.36 -21.29
CA ASN A 431 26.74 0.28 -21.57
C ASN A 431 25.55 0.28 -20.60
N LYS A 432 25.79 0.50 -19.30
CA LYS A 432 24.72 0.59 -18.30
C LYS A 432 23.81 1.81 -18.54
N VAL A 433 24.41 2.99 -18.72
CA VAL A 433 23.67 4.24 -18.96
C VAL A 433 22.84 4.15 -20.24
N VAL A 434 23.38 3.54 -21.30
CA VAL A 434 22.65 3.31 -22.56
C VAL A 434 21.49 2.34 -22.33
N ILE A 435 21.69 1.23 -21.62
CA ILE A 435 20.60 0.30 -21.27
C ILE A 435 19.46 1.02 -20.55
N TYR A 436 19.75 1.97 -19.66
CA TYR A 436 18.69 2.68 -18.94
C TYR A 436 17.99 3.77 -19.76
N LYS A 437 18.40 4.03 -21.02
CA LYS A 437 18.03 5.25 -21.76
C LYS A 437 17.51 5.09 -23.19
N VAL A 438 17.70 3.97 -23.91
CA VAL A 438 17.60 3.99 -25.39
C VAL A 438 16.23 4.43 -25.95
N THR A 439 16.20 5.69 -26.37
CA THR A 439 15.30 6.32 -27.33
C THR A 439 15.43 5.63 -28.70
N THR A 440 14.37 4.99 -29.20
CA THR A 440 14.35 4.52 -30.59
C THR A 440 14.40 5.71 -31.54
N SER A 441 15.51 5.90 -32.23
CA SER A 441 15.57 6.64 -33.48
C SER A 441 16.69 6.08 -34.33
N THR A 442 16.39 5.76 -35.59
CA THR A 442 17.31 5.49 -36.71
C THR A 442 17.92 4.10 -36.96
N LEU A 443 17.41 2.98 -36.40
CA LEU A 443 17.81 1.63 -36.86
C LEU A 443 16.70 0.81 -37.54
N ALA A 444 15.48 1.34 -37.63
CA ALA A 444 14.39 0.67 -38.35
C ALA A 444 14.51 0.78 -39.89
N LEU A 445 15.29 1.73 -40.43
CA LEU A 445 15.34 1.97 -41.88
C LEU A 445 16.40 1.13 -42.63
N SER A 446 17.49 0.70 -41.97
CA SER A 446 18.57 -0.05 -42.62
C SER A 446 18.26 -1.55 -42.76
N CYS A 447 17.53 -2.14 -41.81
CA CYS A 447 17.10 -3.54 -41.91
C CYS A 447 16.00 -3.75 -42.99
N CYS A 448 15.13 -2.75 -43.22
CA CYS A 448 14.11 -2.82 -44.26
C CYS A 448 14.70 -2.79 -45.68
N THR A 449 15.82 -2.09 -45.90
CA THR A 449 16.46 -1.99 -47.22
C THR A 449 17.35 -3.20 -47.55
N ALA A 450 17.93 -3.87 -46.55
CA ALA A 450 18.75 -5.07 -46.78
C ALA A 450 17.92 -6.32 -47.16
N PHE A 451 16.69 -6.46 -46.67
CA PHE A 451 15.87 -7.66 -46.90
C PHE A 451 15.10 -7.67 -48.22
N GLN A 452 14.87 -6.51 -48.85
CA GLN A 452 14.25 -6.41 -50.18
C GLN A 452 15.14 -6.95 -51.31
N LYS A 453 16.44 -7.18 -51.07
CA LYS A 453 17.38 -7.66 -52.09
C LYS A 453 17.46 -9.18 -52.22
N TYR A 454 16.88 -9.96 -51.28
CA TYR A 454 17.17 -11.39 -51.14
C TYR A 454 15.98 -12.36 -51.06
N SER A 455 14.73 -11.93 -51.29
CA SER A 455 13.58 -12.84 -51.20
C SER A 455 12.75 -12.89 -52.49
N ASN A 456 12.78 -14.05 -53.16
CA ASN A 456 11.83 -14.42 -54.21
C ASN A 456 10.40 -14.56 -53.62
N PRO A 457 9.33 -14.30 -54.39
CA PRO A 457 7.98 -14.21 -53.86
C PRO A 457 7.33 -15.59 -53.77
N VAL A 458 7.02 -16.04 -52.55
CA VAL A 458 6.05 -17.13 -52.32
C VAL A 458 5.01 -16.64 -51.30
N PRO A 459 3.70 -16.75 -51.58
CA PRO A 459 2.66 -16.25 -50.70
C PRO A 459 2.27 -17.30 -49.65
N VAL A 460 2.42 -16.98 -48.36
CA VAL A 460 1.85 -17.77 -47.25
C VAL A 460 1.31 -16.83 -46.16
N PRO A 461 0.15 -17.10 -45.50
CA PRO A 461 -0.62 -16.09 -44.76
C PRO A 461 -0.11 -15.72 -43.36
N HIS A 462 1.05 -16.22 -42.91
CA HIS A 462 1.53 -16.07 -41.52
C HIS A 462 2.61 -15.00 -41.31
N THR A 463 2.87 -14.15 -42.29
CA THR A 463 3.93 -13.15 -42.22
C THR A 463 3.69 -12.05 -41.17
N SER A 464 2.45 -11.73 -40.78
CA SER A 464 2.20 -10.66 -39.78
C SER A 464 2.63 -11.02 -38.34
N VAL A 465 2.73 -12.30 -38.01
CA VAL A 465 3.14 -12.78 -36.68
C VAL A 465 4.66 -12.82 -36.55
N PHE A 466 5.38 -13.02 -37.66
CA PHE A 466 6.85 -13.00 -37.69
C PHE A 466 7.40 -11.58 -37.61
N TYR A 467 6.77 -10.61 -38.28
CA TYR A 467 7.13 -9.19 -38.20
C TYR A 467 6.97 -8.57 -36.79
N ARG A 468 6.18 -9.18 -35.89
CA ARG A 468 6.01 -8.74 -34.49
C ARG A 468 6.94 -9.41 -33.48
N ARG A 469 7.71 -10.43 -33.88
CA ARG A 469 8.51 -11.24 -32.94
C ARG A 469 10.02 -11.01 -33.00
N VAL A 470 10.52 -10.14 -33.88
CA VAL A 470 11.96 -9.89 -34.07
C VAL A 470 12.35 -8.42 -33.86
N THR A 471 11.69 -7.71 -32.94
CA THR A 471 12.07 -6.35 -32.51
C THR A 471 12.19 -6.27 -30.98
N PHE A 472 13.02 -7.12 -30.38
CA PHE A 472 13.27 -7.07 -28.94
C PHE A 472 14.75 -7.34 -28.60
N VAL A 473 15.62 -6.35 -28.83
CA VAL A 473 16.88 -6.22 -28.10
C VAL A 473 17.17 -4.73 -27.90
N GLY A 474 16.71 -4.20 -26.77
CA GLY A 474 16.89 -2.82 -26.34
C GLY A 474 15.89 -2.53 -25.22
N GLN A 475 16.27 -2.82 -23.97
CA GLN A 475 15.44 -2.54 -22.80
C GLN A 475 15.40 -1.02 -22.62
N ASP A 476 14.26 -0.37 -22.86
CA ASP A 476 14.07 1.05 -22.53
C ASP A 476 13.23 1.14 -21.26
N ILE A 477 13.86 0.97 -20.09
CA ILE A 477 13.12 0.82 -18.82
C ILE A 477 12.41 2.12 -18.43
N PHE A 478 13.05 3.28 -18.59
CA PHE A 478 12.48 4.55 -18.17
C PHE A 478 11.25 4.93 -18.99
N PHE A 479 11.32 4.91 -20.33
CA PHE A 479 10.16 5.29 -21.14
C PHE A 479 9.09 4.20 -21.21
N GLN A 480 9.44 2.92 -21.03
CA GLN A 480 8.41 1.86 -20.91
C GLN A 480 7.59 1.99 -19.62
N THR A 481 8.16 2.61 -18.58
CA THR A 481 7.53 2.75 -17.26
C THR A 481 6.92 4.13 -17.04
N ASP A 482 7.33 5.18 -17.78
CA ASP A 482 6.64 6.47 -17.91
C ASP A 482 5.37 6.31 -18.76
N VAL A 483 4.40 5.58 -18.22
CA VAL A 483 3.09 5.37 -18.85
C VAL A 483 2.37 6.71 -19.03
N SER A 484 2.60 7.65 -18.12
CA SER A 484 2.03 9.00 -18.15
C SER A 484 2.63 9.89 -19.27
N ARG A 485 3.76 9.49 -19.88
CA ARG A 485 4.49 10.22 -20.92
C ARG A 485 4.84 11.64 -20.51
N THR A 486 5.15 11.82 -19.23
CA THR A 486 5.46 13.15 -18.66
C THR A 486 6.93 13.51 -18.81
N GLY A 487 7.79 12.55 -19.18
CA GLY A 487 9.24 12.67 -19.09
C GLY A 487 9.77 12.51 -17.66
N THR A 488 8.91 12.10 -16.72
CA THR A 488 9.23 11.89 -15.30
C THR A 488 8.51 10.66 -14.76
N LEU A 489 9.04 10.03 -13.73
CA LEU A 489 8.43 8.88 -13.06
C LEU A 489 7.76 9.32 -11.76
N SER A 490 6.49 9.01 -11.60
CA SER A 490 5.79 9.00 -10.31
C SER A 490 6.29 7.85 -9.42
N LEU A 491 5.91 7.84 -8.13
CA LEU A 491 6.32 6.79 -7.19
C LEU A 491 5.93 5.38 -7.67
N THR A 492 4.75 5.24 -8.28
CA THR A 492 4.25 3.96 -8.80
C THR A 492 5.01 3.54 -10.05
N GLU A 493 5.31 4.48 -10.95
CA GLU A 493 6.11 4.21 -12.16
C GLU A 493 7.55 3.88 -11.80
N LEU A 494 8.11 4.54 -10.78
CA LEU A 494 9.41 4.24 -10.21
C LEU A 494 9.49 2.81 -9.66
N ARG A 495 8.47 2.35 -8.93
CA ARG A 495 8.42 0.95 -8.44
C ARG A 495 8.58 -0.02 -9.60
N ASN A 496 7.81 0.18 -10.67
CA ASN A 496 7.85 -0.68 -11.86
C ASN A 496 9.22 -0.60 -12.54
N ALA A 497 9.81 0.59 -12.63
CA ALA A 497 11.13 0.81 -13.21
C ALA A 497 12.25 0.10 -12.42
N VAL A 498 12.20 0.13 -11.08
CA VAL A 498 13.15 -0.57 -10.22
C VAL A 498 13.03 -2.09 -10.39
N VAL A 499 11.81 -2.63 -10.42
CA VAL A 499 11.59 -4.07 -10.66
C VAL A 499 12.11 -4.49 -12.03
N ALA A 500 11.84 -3.70 -13.07
CA ALA A 500 12.30 -3.95 -14.44
C ALA A 500 13.82 -3.80 -14.62
N SER A 501 14.50 -3.05 -13.75
CA SER A 501 15.95 -2.85 -13.80
C SER A 501 16.79 -4.03 -13.31
N GLY A 502 16.18 -5.05 -12.68
CA GLY A 502 16.87 -6.28 -12.28
C GLY A 502 17.12 -7.20 -13.48
N THR A 503 18.39 -7.42 -13.84
CA THR A 503 18.78 -8.27 -14.98
C THR A 503 18.35 -9.73 -14.84
N PRO A 504 17.61 -10.32 -15.80
CA PRO A 504 17.42 -11.76 -15.90
C PRO A 504 18.57 -12.36 -16.72
N GLY A 505 19.54 -13.01 -16.06
CA GLY A 505 20.67 -13.59 -16.80
C GLY A 505 21.61 -14.56 -16.07
N SER A 506 21.48 -14.75 -14.75
CA SER A 506 22.44 -15.54 -13.94
C SER A 506 21.82 -16.73 -13.21
N GLY A 507 20.57 -17.13 -13.52
CA GLY A 507 19.86 -18.15 -12.72
C GLY A 507 19.39 -17.63 -11.36
N GLU A 508 19.35 -16.31 -11.18
CA GLU A 508 18.90 -15.63 -9.96
C GLU A 508 17.45 -15.10 -10.11
N PRO A 509 16.69 -14.94 -9.01
CA PRO A 509 15.29 -14.51 -9.05
C PRO A 509 15.11 -13.10 -9.67
N PRO A 510 13.95 -12.82 -10.30
CA PRO A 510 13.71 -11.59 -11.04
C PRO A 510 13.47 -10.39 -10.10
N GLY A 511 14.16 -9.27 -10.41
CA GLY A 511 13.88 -7.93 -9.90
C GLY A 511 14.35 -7.64 -8.46
N MET A 512 15.02 -6.50 -8.24
CA MET A 512 15.18 -5.96 -6.89
C MET A 512 13.80 -5.59 -6.33
N ARG A 513 13.34 -6.30 -5.31
CA ARG A 513 12.15 -5.92 -4.54
C ARG A 513 12.56 -4.91 -3.48
N VAL A 514 11.93 -3.74 -3.51
CA VAL A 514 12.19 -2.65 -2.58
C VAL A 514 10.91 -2.40 -1.77
N SER A 515 11.03 -2.21 -0.46
CA SER A 515 9.88 -1.88 0.40
C SER A 515 9.35 -0.48 0.11
N ASP A 516 8.10 -0.22 0.46
CA ASP A 516 7.44 1.08 0.27
C ASP A 516 8.20 2.21 0.99
N ASP A 517 8.70 1.96 2.21
CA ASP A 517 9.54 2.92 2.95
C ASP A 517 10.84 3.24 2.20
N THR A 518 11.50 2.23 1.66
CA THR A 518 12.75 2.40 0.92
C THR A 518 12.50 3.14 -0.39
N LEU A 519 11.39 2.84 -1.07
CA LEU A 519 10.95 3.52 -2.29
C LEU A 519 10.63 5.00 -2.03
N ASN A 520 9.96 5.30 -0.90
CA ASN A 520 9.69 6.66 -0.47
C ASN A 520 10.98 7.42 -0.17
N LEU A 521 11.95 6.80 0.51
CA LEU A 521 13.27 7.39 0.75
C LEU A 521 14.02 7.65 -0.57
N MET A 522 13.93 6.75 -1.54
CA MET A 522 14.51 6.96 -2.88
C MET A 522 13.87 8.17 -3.57
N ALA A 523 12.53 8.26 -3.57
CA ALA A 523 11.82 9.39 -4.16
C ALA A 523 12.12 10.71 -3.44
N LEU A 524 12.26 10.72 -2.11
CA LEU A 524 12.65 11.90 -1.34
C LEU A 524 14.10 12.33 -1.62
N ARG A 525 15.01 11.37 -1.81
CA ARG A 525 16.45 11.63 -1.98
C ARG A 525 16.82 12.05 -3.40
N TYR A 526 16.18 11.45 -4.41
CA TYR A 526 16.52 11.60 -5.83
C TYR A 526 15.41 12.27 -6.66
N GLY A 527 14.17 12.30 -6.18
CA GLY A 527 13.07 12.98 -6.83
C GLY A 527 13.15 14.51 -6.66
N ALA A 528 12.44 15.22 -7.53
CA ALA A 528 12.26 16.67 -7.41
C ALA A 528 11.34 17.00 -6.22
N SER A 529 11.25 18.29 -5.86
CA SER A 529 10.31 18.77 -4.83
C SER A 529 8.84 18.46 -5.14
N SER A 530 8.52 18.15 -6.39
CA SER A 530 7.21 17.68 -6.84
C SER A 530 6.93 16.19 -6.57
N GLY A 531 7.92 15.42 -6.08
CA GLY A 531 7.80 13.97 -5.87
C GLY A 531 7.96 13.13 -7.15
N HIS A 532 8.19 13.77 -8.30
CA HIS A 532 8.48 13.11 -9.57
C HIS A 532 9.98 12.96 -9.78
N MET A 533 10.40 11.88 -10.43
CA MET A 533 11.81 11.63 -10.71
C MET A 533 12.12 11.73 -12.19
N THR A 534 13.15 12.50 -12.52
CA THR A 534 13.63 12.69 -13.89
C THR A 534 14.55 11.55 -14.34
N LEU A 535 14.84 11.47 -15.64
CA LEU A 535 15.70 10.44 -16.23
C LEU A 535 17.10 10.44 -15.61
N GLU A 536 17.71 11.61 -15.41
CA GLU A 536 19.04 11.73 -14.83
C GLU A 536 19.10 11.25 -13.37
N SER A 537 18.06 11.58 -12.59
CA SER A 537 17.91 11.13 -11.20
C SER A 537 17.67 9.62 -11.12
N PHE A 538 16.85 9.08 -12.03
CA PHE A 538 16.60 7.64 -12.12
C PHE A 538 17.88 6.85 -12.43
N ILE A 539 18.66 7.28 -13.43
CA ILE A 539 19.92 6.61 -13.80
C ILE A 539 20.90 6.66 -12.63
N SER A 540 20.99 7.81 -11.93
CA SER A 540 21.86 7.97 -10.76
C SER A 540 21.43 7.05 -9.61
N LEU A 541 20.13 6.94 -9.35
CA LEU A 541 19.57 6.04 -8.34
C LEU A 541 19.88 4.57 -8.65
N ILE A 542 19.58 4.09 -9.85
CA ILE A 542 19.74 2.67 -10.22
C ILE A 542 21.21 2.26 -10.23
N LEU A 543 22.10 3.12 -10.76
CA LEU A 543 23.54 2.84 -10.71
C LEU A 543 24.05 2.72 -9.28
N ARG A 544 23.56 3.58 -8.38
CA ARG A 544 23.93 3.52 -6.98
C ARG A 544 23.39 2.24 -6.34
N LEU A 545 22.11 1.96 -6.54
CA LEU A 545 21.41 0.82 -5.97
C LEU A 545 22.03 -0.53 -6.38
N ASP A 546 22.40 -0.69 -7.67
CA ASP A 546 23.12 -1.86 -8.17
C ASP A 546 24.50 -2.03 -7.50
N CYS A 547 25.20 -0.92 -7.23
CA CYS A 547 26.47 -0.95 -6.51
C CYS A 547 26.28 -1.32 -5.03
N MET A 548 25.32 -0.70 -4.34
CA MET A 548 24.97 -1.04 -2.95
C MET A 548 24.67 -2.53 -2.81
N PHE A 549 23.86 -3.06 -3.74
CA PHE A 549 23.46 -4.46 -3.74
C PHE A 549 24.66 -5.40 -3.94
N LYS A 550 25.61 -5.05 -4.81
CA LYS A 550 26.84 -5.82 -5.02
C LYS A 550 27.76 -5.80 -3.81
N ILE A 551 27.98 -4.64 -3.20
CA ILE A 551 28.79 -4.50 -1.99
C ILE A 551 28.15 -5.32 -0.85
N PHE A 552 26.83 -5.17 -0.65
CA PHE A 552 26.12 -5.93 0.37
C PHE A 552 26.25 -7.44 0.13
N ARG A 553 26.09 -7.93 -1.10
CA ARG A 553 26.27 -9.37 -1.40
C ARG A 553 27.70 -9.87 -1.21
N GLN A 554 28.70 -9.02 -1.40
CA GLN A 554 30.10 -9.38 -1.17
C GLN A 554 30.48 -9.42 0.32
N LEU A 555 29.86 -8.54 1.12
CA LEU A 555 30.22 -8.36 2.54
C LEU A 555 29.23 -9.00 3.52
N SER A 556 28.06 -9.46 3.07
CA SER A 556 27.06 -10.10 3.92
C SER A 556 27.14 -11.62 3.88
N ASP A 557 26.70 -12.24 4.97
CA ASP A 557 26.48 -13.69 5.10
C ASP A 557 25.13 -14.15 4.51
N GLY A 558 24.48 -13.28 3.71
CA GLY A 558 23.15 -13.50 3.14
C GLY A 558 21.99 -12.97 3.99
N LYS A 559 22.22 -12.52 5.24
CA LYS A 559 21.19 -11.85 6.06
C LYS A 559 21.68 -10.58 6.74
N THR A 560 22.93 -10.56 7.17
CA THR A 560 23.49 -9.45 7.94
C THR A 560 24.87 -9.06 7.43
N MET A 561 25.18 -7.78 7.49
CA MET A 561 26.49 -7.23 7.17
C MET A 561 27.04 -6.55 8.44
N SER A 562 28.24 -6.94 8.86
CA SER A 562 28.93 -6.34 10.00
C SER A 562 30.07 -5.48 9.50
N LEU A 563 30.03 -4.18 9.78
CA LEU A 563 31.06 -3.21 9.40
C LEU A 563 31.60 -2.52 10.67
N GLN A 564 32.91 -2.31 10.73
CA GLN A 564 33.52 -1.44 11.74
C GLN A 564 33.27 0.04 11.42
N GLU A 565 33.39 0.93 12.40
CA GLU A 565 33.09 2.36 12.23
C GLU A 565 33.91 3.03 11.09
N SER A 566 35.16 2.62 10.91
CA SER A 566 36.02 3.08 9.80
C SER A 566 35.52 2.60 8.44
N GLU A 567 34.96 1.39 8.39
CA GLU A 567 34.38 0.80 7.18
C GLU A 567 33.02 1.42 6.88
N VAL A 568 32.21 1.74 7.90
CA VAL A 568 30.95 2.47 7.73
C VAL A 568 31.21 3.84 7.11
N LYS A 569 32.21 4.60 7.58
CA LYS A 569 32.54 5.91 6.99
C LYS A 569 33.02 5.81 5.54
N THR A 570 33.79 4.77 5.23
CA THR A 570 34.33 4.54 3.88
C THR A 570 33.22 4.07 2.94
N SER A 571 32.42 3.08 3.33
CA SER A 571 31.27 2.61 2.58
C SER A 571 30.22 3.71 2.44
N ALA A 572 29.85 4.43 3.50
CA ALA A 572 28.88 5.53 3.44
C ALA A 572 29.34 6.75 2.63
N SER A 573 30.64 6.87 2.32
CA SER A 573 31.17 7.90 1.42
C SER A 573 31.18 7.45 -0.06
N LEU A 574 31.08 6.14 -0.31
CA LEU A 574 30.89 5.51 -1.62
C LEU A 574 29.39 5.29 -1.94
N LEU A 575 28.54 5.28 -0.90
CA LEU A 575 27.06 5.22 -0.91
C LEU A 575 26.46 6.64 -0.84
#